data_AF-A0A3M1KKU0-F1
#
_entry.id   AF-A0A3M1KKU0-F1
#
_cell.length_a   1.000
_cell.length_b   1.000
_cell.length_c   1.000
_cell.angle_alpha   90.00
_cell.angle_beta   90.00
_cell.angle_gamma   90.00
#
_symmetry.space_group_name_H-M   'P 1'
#
loop_
_entity.id
_entity.type
_entity.pdbx_description
1 polymer ?
#
loop_
_entity_poly.entity_id
_entity_poly.type
_entity_poly.pdbx_seq_one_letter_code
_entity_poly.pdbx_strand_id
1 'polypeptide(L)'
;MLQTGIGESRVFDPARLNRTFRISLRDLFEVMVVPSLVARLRSTAPDVSLNVVRTPRQQIEHDLMSGRIDFAADAWFNPAPAIAHTKISEDHLVCLMRPEHPLGSDADWSLNGLLAWPHVLVSSRETGGGYEDVQLARHGLSRRVALRTPHYFSAALVVAQSDMILCAPARFARVLRRAVALVERPFPLTLPPLEVFLYWLKLHDTDPAHLWLREQMLDVLRMRLVAG
;
A
#
# COMPACT_ATOMS: atom_id res chain seq x y z
N MET A 1 54.10 3.78 -16.47
CA MET A 1 53.46 5.12 -16.45
C MET A 1 51.99 4.91 -16.08
N LEU A 2 51.68 4.99 -14.78
CA LEU A 2 50.32 4.89 -14.25
C LEU A 2 49.76 6.30 -14.14
N GLN A 3 48.89 6.70 -15.06
CA GLN A 3 48.02 7.86 -14.86
C GLN A 3 46.70 7.36 -14.28
N THR A 4 46.62 7.31 -12.96
CA THR A 4 45.36 7.13 -12.25
C THR A 4 44.69 8.49 -12.20
N GLY A 5 43.75 8.74 -13.13
CA GLY A 5 42.86 9.88 -13.06
C GLY A 5 41.96 9.72 -11.84
N ILE A 6 42.30 10.40 -10.74
CA ILE A 6 41.41 10.55 -9.58
C ILE A 6 40.28 11.47 -10.05
N GLY A 7 39.19 10.89 -10.52
CA GLY A 7 37.95 11.63 -10.73
C GLY A 7 37.46 12.13 -9.38
N GLU A 8 37.24 13.44 -9.26
CA GLU A 8 36.55 14.04 -8.12
C GLU A 8 35.25 13.27 -7.87
N SER A 9 35.14 12.59 -6.72
CA SER A 9 33.88 12.01 -6.28
C SER A 9 32.95 13.19 -5.98
N ARG A 10 32.12 13.53 -6.97
CA ARG A 10 31.14 14.61 -6.87
C ARG A 10 30.19 14.25 -5.73
N VAL A 11 30.29 14.96 -4.60
CA VAL A 11 29.38 14.79 -3.46
C VAL A 11 27.95 14.93 -3.96
N PHE A 12 27.11 13.95 -3.65
CA PHE A 12 25.70 13.96 -4.04
C PHE A 12 24.97 15.11 -3.33
N ASP A 13 24.28 15.95 -4.11
CA ASP A 13 23.50 17.10 -3.62
C ASP A 13 22.04 16.96 -4.08
N PRO A 14 21.10 16.62 -3.17
CA PRO A 14 19.68 16.51 -3.49
C PRO A 14 19.08 17.79 -4.10
N ALA A 15 19.59 18.97 -3.72
CA ALA A 15 19.04 20.24 -4.20
C ALA A 15 19.31 20.48 -5.69
N ARG A 16 20.28 19.76 -6.27
CA ARG A 16 20.63 19.79 -7.71
C ARG A 16 20.11 18.57 -8.47
N LEU A 17 19.40 17.67 -7.80
CA LEU A 17 18.90 16.45 -8.42
C LEU A 17 17.71 16.78 -9.34
N ASN A 18 17.93 16.64 -10.65
CA ASN A 18 16.88 16.71 -11.66
C ASN A 18 16.68 15.30 -12.26
N ARG A 19 15.76 14.54 -11.66
CA ARG A 19 15.43 13.17 -12.08
C ARG A 19 13.94 12.91 -11.86
N THR A 20 13.35 12.16 -12.79
CA THR A 20 12.03 11.57 -12.58
C THR A 20 12.18 10.17 -12.01
N PHE A 21 11.55 9.90 -10.88
CA PHE A 21 11.45 8.55 -10.32
C PHE A 21 10.05 7.99 -10.52
N ARG A 22 9.98 6.75 -10.99
CA ARG A 22 8.74 6.01 -11.22
C ARG A 22 8.49 5.06 -10.05
N ILE A 23 7.37 5.24 -9.36
CA ILE A 23 7.05 4.51 -8.13
C ILE A 23 5.72 3.76 -8.35
N SER A 24 5.75 2.43 -8.24
CA SER A 24 4.52 1.65 -8.24
C SER A 24 3.91 1.63 -6.84
N LEU A 25 2.72 2.23 -6.68
CA LEU A 25 1.96 2.22 -5.43
C LEU A 25 0.55 1.66 -5.66
N ARG A 26 -0.02 1.07 -4.61
CA ARG A 26 -1.47 0.81 -4.56
C ARG A 26 -2.17 2.12 -4.16
N ASP A 27 -3.43 2.27 -4.59
CA ASP A 27 -4.30 3.43 -4.30
C ASP A 27 -4.24 3.87 -2.84
N LEU A 28 -4.26 2.88 -1.95
CA LEU A 28 -4.11 3.06 -0.53
C LEU A 28 -2.77 3.71 -0.14
N PHE A 29 -1.64 3.10 -0.52
CA PHE A 29 -0.31 3.63 -0.19
C PHE A 29 -0.06 5.01 -0.78
N GLU A 30 -0.61 5.27 -1.97
CA GLU A 30 -0.50 6.57 -2.63
C GLU A 30 -1.03 7.70 -1.73
N VAL A 31 -2.25 7.55 -1.20
CA VAL A 31 -2.90 8.55 -0.34
C VAL A 31 -2.12 8.81 0.95
N MET A 32 -1.47 7.79 1.53
CA MET A 32 -0.72 7.96 2.79
C MET A 32 0.68 8.53 2.61
N VAL A 33 1.32 8.22 1.48
CA VAL A 33 2.76 8.46 1.30
C VAL A 33 3.02 9.69 0.45
N VAL A 34 2.35 9.79 -0.70
CA VAL A 34 2.68 10.79 -1.72
C VAL A 34 2.53 12.23 -1.22
N PRO A 35 1.46 12.62 -0.49
CA PRO A 35 1.36 14.00 -0.01
C PRO A 35 2.52 14.41 0.90
N SER A 36 2.92 13.51 1.82
CA SER A 36 4.01 13.79 2.77
C SER A 36 5.38 13.74 2.09
N LEU A 37 5.58 12.81 1.15
CA LEU A 37 6.80 12.70 0.37
C LEU A 37 6.98 13.94 -0.50
N VAL A 38 5.97 14.35 -1.27
CA VAL A 38 6.05 15.54 -2.12
C VAL A 38 6.33 16.80 -1.30
N ALA A 39 5.63 17.00 -0.17
CA ALA A 39 5.88 18.14 0.71
C ALA A 39 7.35 18.22 1.16
N ARG A 40 7.96 17.09 1.51
CA ARG A 40 9.37 16.97 1.88
C ARG A 40 10.33 17.19 0.69
N LEU A 41 9.98 16.68 -0.49
CA LEU A 41 10.80 16.85 -1.68
C LEU A 41 10.82 18.31 -2.15
N ARG A 42 9.72 19.06 -2.01
CA ARG A 42 9.69 20.49 -2.39
C ARG A 42 10.70 21.35 -1.63
N SER A 43 11.08 20.97 -0.40
CA SER A 43 12.09 21.70 0.36
C SER A 43 13.53 21.21 0.17
N THR A 44 13.72 19.94 -0.20
CA THR A 44 15.05 19.32 -0.24
C THR A 44 15.57 19.01 -1.65
N ALA A 45 14.68 18.77 -2.62
CA ALA A 45 15.00 18.46 -4.01
C ALA A 45 13.88 18.96 -4.94
N PRO A 46 13.76 20.28 -5.16
CA PRO A 46 12.63 20.89 -5.86
C PRO A 46 12.49 20.46 -7.32
N ASP A 47 13.58 20.03 -7.96
CA ASP A 47 13.60 19.61 -9.36
C ASP A 47 13.37 18.10 -9.57
N VAL A 48 13.25 17.33 -8.48
CA VAL A 48 12.85 15.92 -8.55
C VAL A 48 11.38 15.84 -8.99
N SER A 49 11.10 14.95 -9.94
CA SER A 49 9.74 14.61 -10.34
C SER A 49 9.40 13.20 -9.87
N LEU A 50 8.15 13.00 -9.44
CA LEU A 50 7.62 11.68 -9.11
C LEU A 50 6.54 11.32 -10.13
N ASN A 51 6.65 10.12 -10.69
CA ASN A 51 5.61 9.51 -11.50
C ASN A 51 5.09 8.28 -10.76
N VAL A 52 3.90 8.39 -10.17
CA VAL A 52 3.26 7.28 -9.47
C VAL A 52 2.43 6.48 -10.45
N VAL A 53 2.70 5.19 -10.52
CA VAL A 53 2.03 4.26 -11.44
C VAL A 53 1.42 3.11 -10.67
N ARG A 54 0.52 2.39 -11.34
CA ARG A 54 -0.05 1.15 -10.80
C ARG A 54 0.40 -0.03 -11.65
N THR A 55 1.40 -0.75 -11.17
CA THR A 55 1.86 -1.97 -11.82
C THR A 55 1.09 -3.18 -11.28
N PRO A 56 0.50 -4.05 -12.13
CA PRO A 56 -0.05 -5.32 -11.70
C PRO A 56 1.00 -6.14 -10.94
N ARG A 57 0.62 -6.77 -9.83
CA ARG A 57 1.57 -7.47 -8.95
C ARG A 57 2.52 -8.42 -9.67
N GLN A 58 2.02 -9.15 -10.67
CA GLN A 58 2.77 -10.11 -11.47
C GLN A 58 3.82 -9.45 -12.39
N GLN A 59 3.69 -8.15 -12.66
CA GLN A 59 4.58 -7.39 -13.53
C GLN A 59 5.63 -6.58 -12.74
N ILE A 60 5.47 -6.42 -11.42
CA ILE A 60 6.37 -5.61 -10.58
C ILE A 60 7.83 -5.99 -10.77
N GLU A 61 8.14 -7.29 -10.70
CA GLU A 61 9.52 -7.78 -10.85
C GLU A 61 10.09 -7.43 -12.23
N HIS A 62 9.32 -7.68 -13.30
CA HIS A 62 9.73 -7.38 -14.66
C HIS A 62 9.92 -5.88 -14.90
N ASP A 63 9.04 -5.04 -14.35
CA ASP A 63 9.12 -3.58 -14.45
C ASP A 63 10.34 -3.02 -13.69
N LEU A 64 10.67 -3.58 -12.53
CA LEU A 64 11.88 -3.23 -11.78
C LEU A 64 13.14 -3.62 -12.55
N MET A 65 13.21 -4.86 -13.06
CA MET A 65 14.39 -5.34 -13.80
C MET A 65 14.62 -4.59 -15.12
N SER A 66 13.56 -4.13 -15.77
CA SER A 66 13.63 -3.36 -17.01
C SER A 66 13.80 -1.85 -16.81
N GLY A 67 13.80 -1.36 -15.55
CA GLY A 67 13.88 0.06 -15.24
C GLY A 67 12.63 0.87 -15.60
N ARG A 68 11.48 0.21 -15.83
CA ARG A 68 10.19 0.88 -16.04
C ARG A 68 9.66 1.51 -14.75
N ILE A 69 10.02 0.94 -13.60
CA ILE A 69 9.80 1.53 -12.28
C ILE A 69 11.10 1.47 -11.47
N ASP A 70 11.35 2.49 -10.66
CA ASP A 70 12.52 2.55 -9.75
C ASP A 70 12.22 1.87 -8.41
N PHE A 71 10.95 1.92 -7.98
CA PHE A 71 10.47 1.40 -6.70
C PHE A 71 9.08 0.79 -6.83
N ALA A 72 8.77 -0.17 -5.97
CA ALA A 72 7.39 -0.65 -5.77
C ALA A 72 7.09 -0.85 -4.28
N ALA A 73 5.90 -0.49 -3.83
CA ALA A 73 5.39 -0.84 -2.50
C ALA A 73 4.20 -1.79 -2.62
N ASP A 74 4.32 -3.01 -2.11
CA ASP A 74 3.26 -4.02 -2.17
C ASP A 74 3.43 -5.05 -1.02
N ALA A 75 2.45 -5.94 -0.86
CA ALA A 75 2.52 -7.07 0.06
C ALA A 75 3.62 -8.07 -0.35
N TRP A 76 4.10 -8.87 0.60
CA TRP A 76 5.16 -9.87 0.37
C TRP A 76 4.91 -10.79 -0.82
N PHE A 77 5.80 -10.79 -1.81
CA PHE A 77 5.96 -11.87 -2.81
C PHE A 77 7.39 -12.43 -2.73
N ASN A 78 7.62 -13.59 -3.34
CA ASN A 78 8.95 -14.17 -3.47
C ASN A 78 9.68 -13.53 -4.66
N PRO A 79 10.59 -12.55 -4.44
CA PRO A 79 11.19 -11.80 -5.54
C PRO A 79 12.45 -12.49 -6.07
N ALA A 80 12.80 -12.24 -7.33
CA ALA A 80 14.08 -12.68 -7.89
C ALA A 80 15.27 -12.16 -7.06
N PRO A 81 16.41 -12.89 -7.02
CA PRO A 81 17.58 -12.50 -6.23
C PRO A 81 18.14 -11.11 -6.53
N ALA A 82 17.90 -10.57 -7.73
CA ALA A 82 18.31 -9.23 -8.14
C ALA A 82 17.45 -8.10 -7.53
N ILE A 83 16.28 -8.42 -6.98
CA ILE A 83 15.38 -7.46 -6.36
C ILE A 83 15.61 -7.47 -4.84
N ALA A 84 16.01 -6.33 -4.32
CA ALA A 84 16.09 -6.10 -2.88
C ALA A 84 14.75 -5.59 -2.36
N HIS A 85 14.55 -5.79 -1.07
CA HIS A 85 13.33 -5.41 -0.39
C HIS A 85 13.58 -5.12 1.08
N THR A 86 12.67 -4.36 1.69
CA THR A 86 12.63 -4.18 3.13
C THR A 86 11.19 -4.07 3.61
N LYS A 87 10.88 -4.63 4.77
CA LYS A 87 9.56 -4.49 5.39
C LYS A 87 9.40 -3.04 5.87
N ILE A 88 8.33 -2.40 5.46
CA ILE A 88 8.03 -1.01 5.80
C ILE A 88 6.91 -0.87 6.83
N SER A 89 6.01 -1.86 6.90
CA SER A 89 4.93 -1.85 7.88
C SER A 89 4.24 -3.21 8.04
N GLU A 90 3.50 -3.31 9.14
CA GLU A 90 2.48 -4.31 9.37
C GLU A 90 1.15 -3.60 9.69
N ASP A 91 0.05 -4.24 9.30
CA ASP A 91 -1.30 -3.79 9.60
C ASP A 91 -2.20 -5.01 9.89
N HIS A 92 -3.43 -4.77 10.30
CA HIS A 92 -4.45 -5.80 10.48
C HIS A 92 -5.73 -5.39 9.77
N LEU A 93 -6.57 -6.39 9.49
CA LEU A 93 -7.85 -6.16 8.81
C LEU A 93 -8.90 -5.69 9.81
N VAL A 94 -9.68 -4.69 9.41
CA VAL A 94 -10.88 -4.24 10.13
C VAL A 94 -12.06 -4.20 9.16
N CYS A 95 -13.27 -4.16 9.72
CA CYS A 95 -14.51 -4.05 8.98
C CYS A 95 -15.07 -2.63 9.10
N LEU A 96 -15.49 -2.08 7.98
CA LEU A 96 -16.12 -0.78 7.84
C LEU A 96 -17.58 -0.95 7.42
N MET A 97 -18.45 -0.19 8.05
CA MET A 97 -19.89 -0.14 7.76
C MET A 97 -20.43 1.28 8.01
N ARG A 98 -21.65 1.57 7.57
CA ARG A 98 -22.33 2.83 7.92
C ARG A 98 -22.67 2.90 9.42
N PRO A 99 -22.77 4.08 10.04
CA PRO A 99 -23.02 4.20 11.49
C PRO A 99 -24.30 3.50 11.99
N GLU A 100 -25.36 3.52 11.20
CA GLU A 100 -26.67 2.92 11.56
C GLU A 100 -26.84 1.50 11.00
N HIS A 101 -25.73 0.80 10.72
CA HIS A 101 -25.76 -0.55 10.19
C HIS A 101 -26.32 -1.53 11.24
N PRO A 102 -27.24 -2.47 10.90
CA PRO A 102 -27.84 -3.38 11.88
C PRO A 102 -26.83 -4.27 12.62
N LEU A 103 -25.74 -4.66 11.95
CA LEU A 103 -24.60 -5.39 12.56
C LEU A 103 -23.76 -4.55 13.55
N GLY A 104 -24.06 -3.26 13.73
CA GLY A 104 -23.24 -2.36 14.54
C GLY A 104 -23.24 -2.67 16.05
N SER A 105 -24.14 -3.53 16.52
CA SER A 105 -24.25 -3.93 17.93
C SER A 105 -23.13 -4.89 18.34
N ASP A 106 -22.70 -4.84 19.62
CA ASP A 106 -21.72 -5.80 20.15
C ASP A 106 -22.24 -7.24 20.16
N ALA A 107 -23.54 -7.43 20.38
CA ALA A 107 -24.17 -8.74 20.46
C ALA A 107 -24.15 -9.47 19.11
N ASP A 108 -24.23 -8.74 18.00
CA ASP A 108 -24.26 -9.30 16.65
C ASP A 108 -22.87 -9.42 16.02
N TRP A 109 -21.84 -8.86 16.68
CA TRP A 109 -20.46 -8.83 16.16
C TRP A 109 -19.76 -10.19 16.27
N SER A 110 -20.08 -11.07 15.33
CA SER A 110 -19.50 -12.40 15.17
C SER A 110 -19.13 -12.67 13.72
N LEU A 111 -18.35 -13.74 13.48
CA LEU A 111 -17.99 -14.13 12.12
C LEU A 111 -19.24 -14.50 11.30
N ASN A 112 -20.20 -15.23 11.87
CA ASN A 112 -21.45 -15.56 11.18
C ASN A 112 -22.29 -14.29 10.91
N GLY A 113 -22.35 -13.37 11.87
CA GLY A 113 -23.01 -12.08 11.70
C GLY A 113 -22.40 -11.28 10.54
N LEU A 114 -21.07 -11.20 10.48
CA LEU A 114 -20.34 -10.55 9.38
C LEU A 114 -20.63 -11.18 8.02
N LEU A 115 -20.68 -12.51 7.95
CA LEU A 115 -20.86 -13.26 6.69
C LEU A 115 -22.31 -13.25 6.18
N ALA A 116 -23.28 -12.89 7.02
CA ALA A 116 -24.69 -12.76 6.65
C ALA A 116 -24.96 -11.55 5.73
N TRP A 117 -24.05 -10.55 5.71
CA TRP A 117 -24.20 -9.34 4.90
C TRP A 117 -23.43 -9.41 3.59
N PRO A 118 -23.86 -8.68 2.54
CA PRO A 118 -23.08 -8.53 1.32
C PRO A 118 -21.80 -7.70 1.55
N HIS A 119 -20.73 -8.04 0.84
CA HIS A 119 -19.44 -7.35 0.96
C HIS A 119 -19.06 -6.60 -0.31
N VAL A 120 -18.28 -5.53 -0.14
CA VAL A 120 -17.48 -4.91 -1.19
C VAL A 120 -16.06 -5.47 -1.12
N LEU A 121 -15.57 -6.01 -2.24
CA LEU A 121 -14.18 -6.45 -2.42
C LEU A 121 -13.40 -5.37 -3.17
N VAL A 122 -12.28 -4.93 -2.58
CA VAL A 122 -11.33 -4.05 -3.29
C VAL A 122 -10.21 -4.87 -3.90
N SER A 123 -10.17 -4.94 -5.22
CA SER A 123 -9.17 -5.72 -5.97
C SER A 123 -8.96 -5.18 -7.37
N SER A 124 -7.71 -5.20 -7.84
CA SER A 124 -7.35 -4.94 -9.24
C SER A 124 -7.63 -6.12 -10.16
N ARG A 125 -7.81 -7.32 -9.61
CA ARG A 125 -8.01 -8.54 -10.40
C ARG A 125 -9.43 -8.60 -10.92
N GLU A 126 -9.61 -9.16 -12.10
CA GLU A 126 -10.95 -9.36 -12.69
C GLU A 126 -11.76 -10.43 -11.93
N THR A 127 -11.10 -11.51 -11.50
CA THR A 127 -11.73 -12.66 -10.82
C THR A 127 -10.98 -13.05 -9.53
N GLY A 128 -11.52 -14.01 -8.77
CA GLY A 128 -10.90 -14.56 -7.53
C GLY A 128 -11.05 -13.70 -6.27
N GLY A 129 -10.78 -14.27 -5.09
CA GLY A 129 -10.93 -13.59 -3.80
C GLY A 129 -9.83 -12.57 -3.45
N GLY A 130 -10.11 -11.75 -2.45
CA GLY A 130 -9.15 -10.91 -1.74
C GLY A 130 -8.37 -11.68 -0.66
N TYR A 131 -7.61 -10.95 0.15
CA TYR A 131 -6.86 -11.54 1.26
C TYR A 131 -7.79 -12.22 2.28
N GLU A 132 -8.86 -11.52 2.64
CA GLU A 132 -9.89 -11.98 3.55
C GLU A 132 -10.59 -13.25 3.06
N ASP A 133 -10.82 -13.38 1.75
CA ASP A 133 -11.44 -14.57 1.16
C ASP A 133 -10.51 -15.79 1.27
N VAL A 134 -9.20 -15.60 1.08
CA VAL A 134 -8.19 -16.66 1.28
C VAL A 134 -8.14 -17.09 2.75
N GLN A 135 -8.23 -16.15 3.69
CA GLN A 135 -8.24 -16.49 5.11
C GLN A 135 -9.53 -17.21 5.50
N LEU A 136 -10.70 -16.73 5.06
CA LEU A 136 -11.99 -17.38 5.32
C LEU A 136 -12.02 -18.82 4.78
N ALA A 137 -11.50 -19.04 3.57
CA ALA A 137 -11.45 -20.37 2.96
C ALA A 137 -10.66 -21.40 3.79
N ARG A 138 -9.61 -20.97 4.52
CA ARG A 138 -8.84 -21.85 5.43
C ARG A 138 -9.69 -22.36 6.60
N HIS A 139 -10.78 -21.70 6.91
CA HIS A 139 -11.77 -22.11 7.93
C HIS A 139 -13.01 -22.76 7.31
N GLY A 140 -13.00 -23.09 6.01
CA GLY A 140 -14.17 -23.63 5.32
C GLY A 140 -15.30 -22.62 5.13
N LEU A 141 -15.01 -21.32 5.26
CA LEU A 141 -15.98 -20.24 5.18
C LEU A 141 -15.85 -19.48 3.86
N SER A 142 -16.94 -18.84 3.47
CA SER A 142 -16.98 -17.92 2.32
C SER A 142 -17.93 -16.77 2.61
N ARG A 143 -17.80 -15.67 1.88
CA ARG A 143 -18.68 -14.50 1.97
C ARG A 143 -19.30 -14.19 0.61
N ARG A 144 -20.41 -13.46 0.62
CA ARG A 144 -21.04 -12.96 -0.59
C ARG A 144 -20.44 -11.60 -0.99
N VAL A 145 -19.63 -11.57 -2.05
CA VAL A 145 -19.15 -10.32 -2.65
C VAL A 145 -20.21 -9.78 -3.61
N ALA A 146 -20.88 -8.68 -3.25
CA ALA A 146 -21.91 -8.05 -4.08
C ALA A 146 -21.33 -6.98 -5.02
N LEU A 147 -20.19 -6.39 -4.66
CA LEU A 147 -19.47 -5.43 -5.48
C LEU A 147 -17.97 -5.72 -5.47
N ARG A 148 -17.34 -5.66 -6.64
CA ARG A 148 -15.88 -5.60 -6.80
C ARG A 148 -15.50 -4.24 -7.39
N THR A 149 -14.49 -3.60 -6.82
CA THR A 149 -13.95 -2.34 -7.35
C THR A 149 -12.43 -2.28 -7.16
N PRO A 150 -11.66 -1.60 -8.03
CA PRO A 150 -10.24 -1.42 -7.82
C PRO A 150 -9.87 -0.33 -6.80
N HIS A 151 -10.84 0.42 -6.26
CA HIS A 151 -10.60 1.63 -5.46
C HIS A 151 -11.30 1.62 -4.10
N TYR A 152 -10.55 1.86 -3.03
CA TYR A 152 -11.09 1.90 -1.67
C TYR A 152 -12.02 3.10 -1.41
N PHE A 153 -11.76 4.25 -2.02
CA PHE A 153 -12.62 5.42 -1.81
C PHE A 153 -14.03 5.20 -2.37
N SER A 154 -14.15 4.63 -3.57
CA SER A 154 -15.44 4.24 -4.14
C SER A 154 -16.13 3.17 -3.28
N ALA A 155 -15.38 2.19 -2.78
CA ALA A 155 -15.94 1.18 -1.88
C ALA A 155 -16.50 1.79 -0.58
N ALA A 156 -15.77 2.75 0.01
CA ALA A 156 -16.19 3.46 1.21
C ALA A 156 -17.50 4.24 1.00
N LEU A 157 -17.64 4.94 -0.13
CA LEU A 157 -18.87 5.66 -0.47
C LEU A 157 -20.07 4.73 -0.67
N VAL A 158 -19.85 3.55 -1.25
CA VAL A 158 -20.89 2.52 -1.40
C VAL A 158 -21.34 2.00 -0.04
N VAL A 159 -20.39 1.68 0.84
CA VAL A 159 -20.70 1.21 2.21
C VAL A 159 -21.44 2.26 3.01
N ALA A 160 -21.08 3.54 2.88
CA ALA A 160 -21.77 4.62 3.58
C ALA A 160 -23.25 4.78 3.17
N GLN A 161 -23.63 4.26 1.99
CA GLN A 161 -24.97 4.38 1.41
C GLN A 161 -25.71 3.04 1.32
N SER A 162 -25.23 1.99 1.98
CA SER A 162 -25.83 0.66 1.93
C SER A 162 -25.56 -0.15 3.20
N ASP A 163 -26.12 -1.36 3.27
CA ASP A 163 -25.79 -2.35 4.29
C ASP A 163 -24.69 -3.32 3.84
N MET A 164 -23.81 -2.88 2.93
CA MET A 164 -22.63 -3.64 2.57
C MET A 164 -21.49 -3.40 3.55
N ILE A 165 -20.59 -4.37 3.63
CA ILE A 165 -19.41 -4.30 4.49
C ILE A 165 -18.14 -4.22 3.64
N LEU A 166 -17.21 -3.37 4.05
CA LEU A 166 -15.86 -3.30 3.47
C LEU A 166 -14.83 -3.78 4.49
N CYS A 167 -13.98 -4.71 4.09
CA CYS A 167 -12.78 -5.05 4.85
C CYS A 167 -11.60 -4.25 4.32
N ALA A 168 -10.87 -3.59 5.21
CA ALA A 168 -9.72 -2.76 4.86
C ALA A 168 -8.62 -2.89 5.91
N PRO A 169 -7.34 -2.64 5.58
CA PRO A 169 -6.32 -2.53 6.61
C PRO A 169 -6.61 -1.33 7.52
N ALA A 170 -6.38 -1.47 8.83
CA ALA A 170 -6.82 -0.53 9.86
C ALA A 170 -6.31 0.90 9.66
N ARG A 171 -5.06 1.05 9.19
CA ARG A 171 -4.50 2.38 8.90
C ARG A 171 -5.28 3.10 7.82
N PHE A 172 -5.75 2.37 6.81
CA PHE A 172 -6.57 2.93 5.73
C PHE A 172 -8.01 3.18 6.15
N ALA A 173 -8.58 2.28 6.95
CA ALA A 173 -9.89 2.50 7.54
C ALA A 173 -9.97 3.84 8.27
N ARG A 174 -8.92 4.20 9.02
CA ARG A 174 -8.80 5.51 9.67
C ARG A 174 -8.78 6.69 8.70
N VAL A 175 -8.11 6.56 7.55
CA VAL A 175 -8.11 7.60 6.51
C VAL A 175 -9.51 7.75 5.91
N LEU A 176 -10.16 6.63 5.57
CA LEU A 176 -11.50 6.64 4.97
C LEU A 176 -12.53 7.26 5.93
N ARG A 177 -12.47 6.93 7.22
CA ARG A 177 -13.37 7.47 8.25
C ARG A 177 -13.27 8.97 8.47
N ARG A 178 -12.15 9.59 8.10
CA ARG A 178 -12.01 11.06 8.11
C ARG A 178 -12.72 11.72 6.93
N ALA A 179 -12.93 11.00 5.84
CA ALA A 179 -13.52 11.51 4.61
C ALA A 179 -14.99 11.09 4.43
N VAL A 180 -15.38 9.93 4.99
CA VAL A 180 -16.70 9.32 4.82
C VAL A 180 -17.20 8.85 6.19
N ALA A 181 -18.48 9.10 6.49
CA ALA A 181 -19.12 8.68 7.74
C ALA A 181 -19.22 7.15 7.80
N LEU A 182 -18.24 6.52 8.46
CA LEU A 182 -18.11 5.08 8.62
C LEU A 182 -17.75 4.75 10.07
N VAL A 183 -18.24 3.61 10.54
CA VAL A 183 -17.82 2.99 11.80
C VAL A 183 -16.94 1.78 11.53
N GLU A 184 -16.03 1.53 12.46
CA GLU A 184 -15.01 0.49 12.36
C GLU A 184 -15.22 -0.54 13.45
N ARG A 185 -15.01 -1.81 13.10
CA ARG A 185 -15.03 -2.94 14.03
C ARG A 185 -13.88 -3.89 13.71
N PRO A 186 -13.28 -4.55 14.72
CA PRO A 186 -12.19 -5.49 14.49
C PRO A 186 -12.68 -6.68 13.68
N PHE A 187 -11.90 -7.18 12.72
CA PHE A 187 -12.28 -8.38 11.98
C PHE A 187 -12.49 -9.55 12.98
N PRO A 188 -13.63 -10.27 12.96
CA PRO A 188 -14.02 -11.26 13.97
C PRO A 188 -13.29 -12.62 13.79
N LEU A 189 -12.01 -12.56 13.44
CA LEU A 189 -11.10 -13.68 13.32
C LEU A 189 -9.66 -13.16 13.48
N THR A 190 -8.82 -13.88 14.20
CA THR A 190 -7.39 -13.57 14.27
C THR A 190 -6.73 -13.93 12.95
N LEU A 191 -6.33 -12.92 12.18
CA LEU A 191 -5.65 -13.10 10.90
C LEU A 191 -4.14 -12.84 11.03
N PRO A 192 -3.30 -13.45 10.16
CA PRO A 192 -1.93 -13.00 10.02
C PRO A 192 -1.87 -11.50 9.67
N PRO A 193 -0.81 -10.79 10.09
CA PRO A 193 -0.65 -9.38 9.77
C PRO A 193 -0.52 -9.17 8.26
N LEU A 194 -1.02 -8.03 7.81
CA LEU A 194 -0.83 -7.51 6.47
C LEU A 194 0.52 -6.80 6.41
N GLU A 195 1.53 -7.50 5.91
CA GLU A 195 2.86 -6.93 5.74
C GLU A 195 2.98 -6.19 4.41
N VAL A 196 3.74 -5.09 4.42
CA VAL A 196 4.04 -4.29 3.24
C VAL A 196 5.54 -4.12 3.14
N PHE A 197 6.05 -4.21 1.91
CA PHE A 197 7.46 -4.13 1.59
C PHE A 197 7.69 -3.06 0.53
N LEU A 198 8.84 -2.39 0.63
CA LEU A 198 9.40 -1.59 -0.44
C LEU A 198 10.38 -2.48 -1.23
N TYR A 199 10.28 -2.47 -2.55
CA TYR A 199 11.08 -3.25 -3.50
C TYR A 199 11.86 -2.34 -4.44
N TRP A 200 13.08 -2.74 -4.79
CA TRP A 200 13.93 -2.06 -5.78
C TRP A 200 14.95 -3.03 -6.40
N LEU A 201 15.57 -2.64 -7.51
CA LEU A 201 16.65 -3.41 -8.12
C LEU A 201 17.96 -3.19 -7.35
N LYS A 202 18.64 -4.27 -6.91
CA LYS A 202 19.91 -4.23 -6.17
C LYS A 202 21.01 -3.44 -6.87
N LEU A 203 20.97 -3.38 -8.20
CA LEU A 203 21.91 -2.59 -9.00
C LEU A 203 21.93 -1.11 -8.57
N HIS A 204 20.81 -0.59 -8.05
CA HIS A 204 20.71 0.79 -7.59
C HIS A 204 21.19 1.01 -6.15
N ASP A 205 21.69 -0.01 -5.46
CA ASP A 205 22.25 0.16 -4.10
C ASP A 205 23.52 1.02 -4.05
N THR A 206 24.11 1.34 -5.20
CA THR A 206 25.27 2.25 -5.31
C THR A 206 24.92 3.57 -5.99
N ASP A 207 23.68 3.78 -6.42
CA ASP A 207 23.21 5.03 -7.02
C ASP A 207 22.81 6.03 -5.91
N PRO A 208 23.56 7.12 -5.69
CA PRO A 208 23.29 8.05 -4.59
C PRO A 208 21.89 8.69 -4.66
N ALA A 209 21.38 8.93 -5.87
CA ALA A 209 20.06 9.53 -6.05
C ALA A 209 18.94 8.54 -5.69
N HIS A 210 19.12 7.27 -6.05
CA HIS A 210 18.18 6.20 -5.71
C HIS A 210 18.20 5.91 -4.20
N LEU A 211 19.40 5.77 -3.62
CA LEU A 211 19.60 5.62 -2.18
C LEU A 211 18.90 6.71 -1.38
N TRP A 212 19.14 7.98 -1.76
CA TRP A 212 18.55 9.12 -1.08
C TRP A 212 17.03 9.12 -1.15
N LEU A 213 16.43 8.90 -2.33
CA LEU A 213 14.96 8.88 -2.44
C LEU A 213 14.38 7.69 -1.66
N ARG A 214 15.06 6.53 -1.69
CA ARG A 214 14.66 5.36 -0.91
C ARG A 214 14.60 5.68 0.57
N GLU A 215 15.59 6.39 1.11
CA GLU A 215 15.58 6.86 2.50
C GLU A 215 14.43 7.82 2.78
N GLN A 216 14.17 8.81 1.90
CA GLN A 216 13.03 9.72 2.06
C GLN A 216 11.69 8.97 2.08
N MET A 217 11.54 7.95 1.21
CA MET A 217 10.36 7.09 1.19
C MET A 217 10.23 6.30 2.49
N LEU A 218 11.31 5.64 2.93
CA LEU A 218 11.31 4.83 4.15
C LEU A 218 10.98 5.67 5.39
N ASP A 219 11.50 6.89 5.49
CA ASP A 219 11.20 7.79 6.61
C ASP A 219 9.73 8.20 6.63
N VAL A 220 9.19 8.61 5.48
CA VAL A 220 7.75 8.96 5.36
C VAL A 220 6.87 7.76 5.70
N LEU A 221 7.24 6.58 5.18
CA LEU A 221 6.54 5.34 5.43
C LEU A 221 6.57 4.99 6.91
N ARG A 222 7.73 5.03 7.58
CA ARG A 222 7.85 4.76 9.02
C ARG A 222 7.02 5.74 9.85
N MET A 223 7.08 7.04 9.57
CA MET A 223 6.30 8.04 10.32
C MET A 223 4.78 7.84 10.16
N ARG A 224 4.30 7.38 9.00
CA ARG A 224 2.86 7.21 8.74
C ARG A 224 2.34 5.81 9.07
N LEU A 225 3.19 4.80 9.00
CA LEU A 225 2.86 3.39 9.15
C LEU A 225 3.36 2.76 10.46
N VAL A 226 4.11 3.47 11.28
CA VAL A 226 4.48 3.01 12.63
C VAL A 226 3.81 3.87 13.71
N ALA A 227 3.59 5.17 13.45
CA ALA A 227 3.08 6.12 14.45
C ALA A 227 1.55 6.13 14.65
N GLY A 228 0.90 4.97 14.69
CA GLY A 228 -0.49 4.89 15.10
C GLY A 228 -1.16 3.56 14.86
#